data_AF-A0A9B0LXK6-F1
#
_entry.id   AF-A0A9B0LXK6-F1
#
_cell.length_a   1.000
_cell.length_b   1.000
_cell.length_c   1.000
_cell.angle_alpha   90.00
_cell.angle_beta   90.00
_cell.angle_gamma   90.00
#
_symmetry.space_group_name_H-M   'P 1'
#
loop_
_entity.id
_entity.type
_entity.pdbx_description
1 polymer ?
#
loop_
_entity_poly.entity_id
_entity_poly.type
_entity_poly.pdbx_seq_one_letter_code
_entity_poly.pdbx_strand_id
1 'polypeptide(L)'
;MTGPVQGGGARALDLLRALPRVSLANLKPNPGCQYQPLSLNRLQYLIDLGRVDPTQPIDLTQLVNGRGVTIQPLKRDYGVQLVEEGADTFKAKVNIEVQLASELAIAAIEKNGGVVTTAFYDPRSLEILCKPVPFFLRGQPIPKRMLPPEALVPYYTDAKNRGYLADPAKFPEARLELAKKYGYILPDITKDELFKMLSTRKDPRQIFFGLAPGWVVNMADKKILKPTDENLLKYYSS
;
A
#
# COMPACT_ATOMS: atom_id res chain seq x y z
N MET A 1 -15.20 -18.33 60.67
CA MET A 1 -15.05 -16.87 60.50
C MET A 1 -14.79 -16.60 59.02
N THR A 2 -15.84 -16.26 58.28
CA THR A 2 -15.80 -15.99 56.84
C THR A 2 -15.63 -14.49 56.63
N GLY A 3 -14.44 -14.06 56.17
CA GLY A 3 -14.19 -12.67 55.78
C GLY A 3 -14.90 -12.32 54.46
N PRO A 4 -15.34 -11.07 54.26
CA PRO A 4 -16.03 -10.69 53.04
C PRO A 4 -15.06 -10.66 51.85
N VAL A 5 -15.45 -11.31 50.76
CA VAL A 5 -14.75 -11.28 49.48
C VAL A 5 -14.98 -9.90 48.85
N GLN A 6 -13.93 -9.07 48.77
CA GLN A 6 -13.99 -7.77 48.08
C GLN A 6 -14.28 -7.99 46.59
N GLY A 7 -15.47 -7.59 46.15
CA GLY A 7 -15.89 -7.63 44.75
C GLY A 7 -14.96 -6.80 43.86
N GLY A 8 -14.31 -7.46 42.90
CA GLY A 8 -13.33 -6.87 41.97
C GLY A 8 -13.89 -5.90 40.92
N GLY A 9 -15.16 -5.51 40.99
CA GLY A 9 -15.81 -4.64 39.99
C GLY A 9 -15.39 -3.17 40.07
N ALA A 10 -15.12 -2.64 41.28
CA ALA A 10 -14.79 -1.22 41.46
C ALA A 10 -13.37 -0.88 40.93
N ARG A 11 -12.39 -1.77 41.13
CA ARG A 11 -10.98 -1.51 40.78
C ARG A 11 -10.75 -1.40 39.27
N ALA A 12 -11.46 -2.18 38.45
CA ALA A 12 -11.31 -2.15 37.00
C ALA A 12 -11.87 -0.86 36.38
N LEU A 13 -13.03 -0.41 36.87
CA LEU A 13 -13.65 0.85 36.46
C LEU A 13 -12.84 2.07 36.90
N ASP A 14 -12.28 2.04 38.12
CA ASP A 14 -11.43 3.11 38.61
C ASP A 14 -10.09 3.17 37.87
N LEU A 15 -9.53 2.02 37.46
CA LEU A 15 -8.38 1.95 36.55
C LEU A 15 -8.69 2.60 35.19
N LEU A 16 -9.82 2.24 34.56
CA LEU A 16 -10.23 2.82 33.27
C LEU A 16 -10.49 4.33 33.34
N ARG A 17 -10.93 4.84 34.50
CA ARG A 17 -11.13 6.28 34.75
C ARG A 17 -9.82 7.03 35.02
N ALA A 18 -8.82 6.34 35.59
CA ALA A 18 -7.48 6.87 35.85
C ALA A 18 -6.57 6.83 34.62
N LEU A 19 -6.90 6.04 33.60
CA LEU A 19 -6.22 6.11 32.31
C LEU A 19 -6.44 7.51 31.71
N PRO A 20 -5.41 8.07 31.04
CA PRO A 20 -5.54 9.34 30.36
C PRO A 20 -6.69 9.23 29.37
N ARG A 21 -7.72 10.07 29.53
CA ARG A 21 -8.85 10.11 28.60
C ARG A 21 -8.28 10.41 27.22
N VAL A 22 -8.49 9.51 26.27
CA VAL A 22 -8.13 9.73 24.87
C VAL A 22 -8.88 10.98 24.46
N SER A 23 -8.17 12.10 24.34
CA SER A 23 -8.78 13.33 23.84
C SER A 23 -9.27 13.04 22.43
N LEU A 24 -10.45 13.57 22.08
CA LEU A 24 -11.02 13.50 20.73
C LEU A 24 -10.16 14.24 19.68
N ALA A 25 -8.87 14.49 19.95
CA ALA A 25 -7.90 14.98 18.96
C ALA A 25 -7.72 14.02 17.77
N ASN A 26 -8.16 12.76 17.90
CA ASN A 26 -8.22 11.80 16.79
C ASN A 26 -9.23 12.15 15.68
N LEU A 27 -10.06 13.19 15.85
CA LEU A 27 -10.98 13.71 14.82
C LEU A 27 -10.42 14.90 14.04
N LYS A 28 -9.19 15.36 14.33
CA LYS A 28 -8.51 16.37 13.52
C LYS A 28 -7.75 15.70 12.37
N PRO A 29 -7.52 16.39 11.23
CA PRO A 29 -6.54 15.95 10.24
C PRO A 29 -5.22 15.71 10.97
N ASN A 30 -4.63 14.51 10.86
CA ASN A 30 -3.43 14.13 11.60
C ASN A 30 -2.22 14.91 11.02
N PRO A 31 -1.70 15.98 11.66
CA PRO A 31 -0.75 16.93 11.04
C PRO A 31 0.69 16.40 10.92
N GLY A 32 0.87 15.10 10.74
CA GLY A 32 2.18 14.45 10.76
C GLY A 32 2.23 13.13 10.00
N CYS A 33 1.37 12.93 9.00
CA CYS A 33 1.52 11.83 8.06
C CYS A 33 2.80 12.06 7.25
N GLN A 34 3.77 11.17 7.39
CA GLN A 34 5.03 11.22 6.66
C GLN A 34 5.05 10.15 5.57
N TYR A 35 5.68 10.49 4.45
CA TYR A 35 5.96 9.53 3.38
C TYR A 35 7.45 9.55 3.12
N GLN A 36 8.06 8.38 3.09
CA GLN A 36 9.48 8.26 2.84
C GLN A 36 9.74 8.54 1.35
N PRO A 37 10.62 9.47 0.98
CA PRO A 37 10.89 9.77 -0.41
C PRO A 37 11.66 8.63 -1.08
N LEU A 38 11.24 8.24 -2.28
CA LEU A 38 11.94 7.30 -3.16
C LEU A 38 12.21 8.00 -4.49
N SER A 39 13.47 8.29 -4.78
CA SER A 39 13.89 8.86 -6.06
C SER A 39 13.92 7.82 -7.18
N LEU A 40 13.71 8.26 -8.41
CA LEU A 40 13.85 7.40 -9.60
C LEU A 40 15.28 6.90 -9.79
N ASN A 41 16.29 7.71 -9.45
CA ASN A 41 17.69 7.28 -9.41
C ASN A 41 17.89 6.11 -8.44
N ARG A 42 17.29 6.19 -7.23
CA ARG A 42 17.38 5.10 -6.25
C ARG A 42 16.66 3.85 -6.74
N LEU A 43 15.49 4.00 -7.36
CA LEU A 43 14.75 2.87 -7.93
C LEU A 43 15.55 2.17 -9.04
N GLN A 44 16.12 2.94 -9.98
CA GLN A 44 16.98 2.41 -11.04
C GLN A 44 18.18 1.66 -10.44
N TYR A 45 18.87 2.25 -9.46
CA TYR A 45 19.99 1.61 -8.77
C TYR A 45 19.60 0.25 -8.13
N LEU A 46 18.42 0.14 -7.54
CA LEU A 46 17.95 -1.12 -6.95
C LEU A 46 17.68 -2.19 -8.01
N ILE A 47 17.22 -1.79 -9.18
CA ILE A 47 16.97 -2.68 -10.32
C ILE A 47 18.29 -3.14 -10.93
N ASP A 48 19.23 -2.21 -11.15
CA ASP A 48 20.54 -2.52 -11.74
C ASP A 48 21.36 -3.46 -10.85
N LEU A 49 21.23 -3.34 -9.52
CA LEU A 49 21.83 -4.28 -8.56
C LEU A 49 21.08 -5.63 -8.46
N GLY A 50 19.95 -5.81 -9.14
CA GLY A 50 19.12 -7.00 -9.04
C GLY A 50 18.45 -7.19 -7.67
N ARG A 51 18.33 -6.13 -6.86
CA ARG A 51 17.63 -6.18 -5.57
C ARG A 51 16.12 -6.08 -5.72
N VAL A 52 15.67 -5.44 -6.79
CA VAL A 52 14.26 -5.32 -7.17
C VAL A 52 14.12 -5.81 -8.59
N ASP A 53 13.25 -6.79 -8.79
CA ASP A 53 13.01 -7.41 -10.10
C ASP A 53 11.90 -6.63 -10.85
N PRO A 54 12.20 -6.02 -12.01
CA PRO A 54 11.21 -5.27 -12.80
C PRO A 54 10.23 -6.17 -13.56
N THR A 55 10.46 -7.50 -13.58
CA THR A 55 9.55 -8.45 -14.25
C THR A 55 8.32 -8.79 -13.41
N GLN A 56 8.27 -8.32 -12.15
CA GLN A 56 7.17 -8.51 -11.22
C GLN A 56 6.61 -7.15 -10.77
N PRO A 57 5.35 -7.09 -10.29
CA PRO A 57 4.82 -5.87 -9.70
C PRO A 57 5.63 -5.44 -8.47
N ILE A 58 6.12 -4.20 -8.50
CA ILE A 58 6.90 -3.58 -7.43
C ILE A 58 5.92 -2.98 -6.43
N ASP A 59 5.83 -3.64 -5.28
CA ASP A 59 5.06 -3.19 -4.13
C ASP A 59 5.98 -2.71 -3.01
N LEU A 60 5.41 -2.07 -1.99
CA LEU A 60 6.11 -1.72 -0.76
C LEU A 60 6.83 -2.92 -0.11
N THR A 61 6.27 -4.14 -0.21
CA THR A 61 6.94 -5.38 0.26
C THR A 61 8.30 -5.57 -0.42
N GLN A 62 8.35 -5.44 -1.74
CA GLN A 62 9.56 -5.62 -2.54
C GLN A 62 10.58 -4.51 -2.25
N LEU A 63 10.12 -3.28 -2.08
CA LEU A 63 10.99 -2.15 -1.72
C LEU A 63 11.62 -2.31 -0.33
N VAL A 64 10.88 -2.82 0.65
CA VAL A 64 11.38 -3.08 2.00
C VAL A 64 12.34 -4.28 2.00
N ASN A 65 11.98 -5.37 1.31
CA ASN A 65 12.83 -6.56 1.18
C ASN A 65 14.15 -6.25 0.48
N GLY A 66 14.13 -5.45 -0.59
CA GLY A 66 15.31 -4.97 -1.31
C GLY A 66 16.15 -3.94 -0.54
N ARG A 67 15.71 -3.54 0.67
CA ARG A 67 16.31 -2.46 1.48
C ARG A 67 16.43 -1.15 0.70
N GLY A 68 15.44 -0.90 -0.15
CA GLY A 68 15.32 0.32 -0.94
C GLY A 68 14.83 1.48 -0.10
N VAL A 69 13.83 1.22 0.75
CA VAL A 69 13.22 2.19 1.67
C VAL A 69 13.05 1.56 3.05
N THR A 70 13.20 2.38 4.10
CA THR A 70 12.93 1.97 5.48
C THR A 70 11.70 2.71 5.99
N ILE A 71 10.58 1.99 6.13
CA ILE A 71 9.31 2.56 6.61
C ILE A 71 9.14 2.19 8.08
N GLN A 72 8.75 3.15 8.90
CA GLN A 72 8.53 3.00 10.33
C GLN A 72 7.07 3.39 10.67
N PRO A 73 6.12 2.44 10.61
CA PRO A 73 4.70 2.72 10.90
C PRO A 73 4.46 3.39 12.26
N LEU A 74 5.27 3.05 13.27
CA LEU A 74 5.21 3.65 14.61
C LEU A 74 5.56 5.15 14.64
N LYS A 75 6.32 5.63 13.65
CA LYS A 75 6.68 7.05 13.51
C LYS A 75 5.71 7.84 12.63
N ARG A 76 4.50 7.30 12.38
CA ARG A 76 3.49 7.92 11.52
C ARG A 76 3.93 8.02 10.05
N ASP A 77 4.75 7.06 9.61
CA ASP A 77 4.92 6.83 8.17
C ASP A 77 3.65 6.17 7.62
N TYR A 78 3.17 6.67 6.49
CA TYR A 78 2.00 6.13 5.78
C TYR A 78 2.38 5.45 4.46
N GLY A 79 3.67 5.43 4.11
CA GLY A 79 4.21 4.74 2.96
C GLY A 79 5.36 5.49 2.32
N VAL A 80 5.40 5.45 1.00
CA VAL A 80 6.45 5.97 0.14
C VAL A 80 5.87 6.99 -0.84
N GLN A 81 6.61 8.08 -1.01
CA GLN A 81 6.38 9.08 -2.03
C GLN A 81 7.42 8.94 -3.13
N LEU A 82 6.97 8.74 -4.36
CA LEU A 82 7.85 8.71 -5.52
C LEU A 82 8.20 10.14 -5.95
N VAL A 83 9.51 10.41 -6.01
CA VAL A 83 10.09 11.72 -6.31
C VAL A 83 10.83 11.67 -7.65
N GLU A 84 10.79 12.78 -8.38
CA GLU A 84 11.27 12.94 -9.75
C GLU A 84 12.79 12.96 -9.92
N GLU A 85 13.56 12.95 -8.83
CA GLU A 85 15.02 12.96 -8.89
C GLU A 85 15.54 11.74 -9.68
N GLY A 86 16.21 12.00 -10.80
CA GLY A 86 16.68 10.97 -11.73
C GLY A 86 15.75 10.67 -12.90
N ALA A 87 14.72 11.48 -13.15
CA ALA A 87 13.79 11.29 -14.26
C ALA A 87 14.47 11.23 -15.64
N ASP A 88 15.58 11.96 -15.85
CA ASP A 88 16.29 12.00 -17.13
C ASP A 88 17.08 10.72 -17.43
N THR A 89 17.60 10.07 -16.38
CA THR A 89 18.45 8.87 -16.46
C THR A 89 17.67 7.57 -16.32
N PHE A 90 16.44 7.63 -15.80
CA PHE A 90 15.58 6.48 -15.55
C PHE A 90 15.18 5.78 -16.87
N LYS A 91 15.43 4.48 -16.97
CA LYS A 91 15.16 3.67 -18.19
C LYS A 91 14.35 2.40 -17.92
N ALA A 92 14.12 2.05 -16.66
CA ALA A 92 13.43 0.81 -16.33
C ALA A 92 11.94 0.86 -16.70
N LYS A 93 11.43 -0.26 -17.22
CA LYS A 93 10.00 -0.52 -17.41
C LYS A 93 9.47 -1.29 -16.22
N VAL A 94 8.60 -0.68 -15.41
CA VAL A 94 8.13 -1.26 -14.15
C VAL A 94 6.63 -1.04 -13.95
N ASN A 95 5.98 -1.98 -13.26
CA ASN A 95 4.66 -1.75 -12.64
C ASN A 95 4.90 -1.47 -11.16
N ILE A 96 4.71 -0.23 -10.72
CA ILE A 96 4.99 0.18 -9.35
C ILE A 96 3.74 0.70 -8.64
N GLU A 97 3.53 0.23 -7.41
CA GLU A 97 2.49 0.72 -6.50
C GLU A 97 3.13 1.55 -5.38
N VAL A 98 2.78 2.83 -5.30
CA VAL A 98 3.25 3.78 -4.28
C VAL A 98 2.07 4.50 -3.64
N GLN A 99 2.28 5.28 -2.58
CA GLN A 99 1.19 6.00 -1.91
C GLN A 99 0.98 7.37 -2.54
N LEU A 100 2.09 8.06 -2.81
CA LEU A 100 2.13 9.34 -3.49
C LEU A 100 3.13 9.27 -4.64
N ALA A 101 2.86 10.03 -5.70
CA ALA A 101 3.80 10.22 -6.80
C ALA A 101 3.73 11.64 -7.33
N SER A 102 4.88 12.22 -7.68
CA SER A 102 4.93 13.49 -8.40
C SER A 102 4.57 13.28 -9.87
N GLU A 103 4.00 14.31 -10.49
CA GLU A 103 3.56 14.26 -11.89
C GLU A 103 4.73 13.94 -12.83
N LEU A 104 5.90 14.53 -12.59
CA LEU A 104 7.10 14.31 -13.39
C LEU A 104 7.62 12.87 -13.23
N ALA A 105 7.56 12.30 -12.01
CA ALA A 105 7.95 10.92 -11.80
C ALA A 105 7.04 9.92 -12.54
N ILE A 106 5.72 10.19 -12.55
CA ILE A 106 4.75 9.43 -13.35
C ILE A 106 5.10 9.52 -14.84
N ALA A 107 5.42 10.72 -15.33
CA ALA A 107 5.84 10.95 -16.72
C ALA A 107 7.01 10.04 -17.13
N ALA A 108 8.05 10.04 -16.31
CA ALA A 108 9.29 9.31 -16.59
C ALA A 108 9.06 7.79 -16.66
N ILE A 109 8.24 7.25 -15.76
CA ILE A 109 7.90 5.81 -15.76
C ILE A 109 7.02 5.46 -16.96
N GLU A 110 5.97 6.25 -17.23
CA GLU A 110 5.05 5.98 -18.35
C GLU A 110 5.73 6.15 -19.71
N LYS A 111 6.67 7.08 -19.84
CA LYS A 111 7.51 7.26 -21.04
C LYS A 111 8.29 5.99 -21.39
N ASN A 112 8.75 5.25 -20.38
CA ASN A 112 9.46 3.98 -20.56
C ASN A 112 8.52 2.77 -20.70
N GLY A 113 7.20 3.00 -20.77
CA GLY A 113 6.19 1.93 -20.89
C GLY A 113 5.81 1.26 -19.57
N GLY A 114 6.19 1.86 -18.43
CA GLY A 114 5.76 1.41 -17.12
C GLY A 114 4.33 1.81 -16.77
N VAL A 115 3.89 1.34 -15.61
CA VAL A 115 2.59 1.64 -15.01
C VAL A 115 2.82 2.08 -13.56
N VAL A 116 2.22 3.20 -13.18
CA VAL A 116 2.20 3.68 -11.79
C VAL A 116 0.78 3.56 -11.27
N THR A 117 0.63 3.08 -10.05
CA THR A 117 -0.65 3.08 -9.32
C THR A 117 -0.44 3.70 -7.94
N THR A 118 -1.31 4.62 -7.55
CA THR A 118 -1.31 5.16 -6.18
C THR A 118 -2.35 4.46 -5.32
N ALA A 119 -1.93 3.93 -4.18
CA ALA A 119 -2.79 3.17 -3.29
C ALA A 119 -2.58 3.51 -1.82
N PHE A 120 -3.69 3.60 -1.07
CA PHE A 120 -3.67 3.87 0.35
C PHE A 120 -3.49 2.58 1.17
N TYR A 121 -2.73 2.68 2.26
CA TYR A 121 -2.64 1.64 3.29
C TYR A 121 -2.91 2.26 4.64
N ASP A 122 -3.84 1.66 5.40
CA ASP A 122 -4.03 2.02 6.80
C ASP A 122 -2.81 1.59 7.63
N PRO A 123 -2.57 2.20 8.80
CA PRO A 123 -1.38 1.93 9.60
C PRO A 123 -1.15 0.44 9.93
N ARG A 124 -2.24 -0.32 10.15
CA ARG A 124 -2.16 -1.76 10.41
C ARG A 124 -1.77 -2.53 9.17
N SER A 125 -2.40 -2.25 8.03
CA SER A 125 -2.04 -2.88 6.76
C SER A 125 -0.61 -2.56 6.33
N LEU A 126 -0.16 -1.32 6.55
CA LEU A 126 1.21 -0.91 6.27
C LEU A 126 2.23 -1.68 7.10
N GLU A 127 1.97 -1.87 8.40
CA GLU A 127 2.83 -2.67 9.28
C GLU A 127 2.95 -4.12 8.79
N ILE A 128 1.82 -4.74 8.45
CA ILE A 128 1.76 -6.10 7.91
C ILE A 128 2.55 -6.21 6.60
N LEU A 129 2.44 -5.21 5.74
CA LEU A 129 3.08 -5.20 4.44
C LEU A 129 4.59 -4.94 4.53
N CYS A 130 5.04 -4.10 5.47
CA CYS A 130 6.47 -3.90 5.73
C CYS A 130 7.15 -5.15 6.32
N LYS A 131 6.44 -5.90 7.18
CA LYS A 131 6.98 -7.09 7.86
C LYS A 131 5.97 -8.25 7.85
N PRO A 132 5.82 -8.93 6.70
CA PRO A 132 4.82 -10.00 6.56
C PRO A 132 5.15 -11.25 7.37
N VAL A 133 6.44 -11.62 7.49
CA VAL A 133 6.84 -12.85 8.18
C VAL A 133 6.44 -12.85 9.67
N PRO A 134 6.74 -11.81 10.47
CA PRO A 134 6.22 -11.71 11.84
C PRO A 134 4.68 -11.70 11.93
N PHE A 135 3.98 -11.21 10.90
CA PHE A 135 2.52 -11.28 10.86
C PHE A 135 2.02 -12.71 10.66
N PHE A 136 2.54 -13.45 9.68
CA PHE A 136 2.11 -14.82 9.42
C PHE A 136 2.42 -15.78 10.58
N LEU A 137 3.51 -15.55 11.32
CA LEU A 137 3.84 -16.31 12.52
C LEU A 137 2.83 -16.15 13.67
N ARG A 138 2.02 -15.08 13.67
CA ARG A 138 0.95 -14.90 14.67
C ARG A 138 -0.27 -15.78 14.40
N GLY A 139 -0.37 -16.44 13.24
CA GLY A 139 -1.52 -17.27 12.87
C GLY A 139 -2.83 -16.50 12.69
N GLN A 140 -2.76 -15.18 12.47
CA GLN A 140 -3.94 -14.35 12.24
C GLN A 140 -4.37 -14.40 10.77
N PRO A 141 -5.68 -14.33 10.46
CA PRO A 141 -6.15 -14.20 9.09
C PRO A 141 -5.74 -12.83 8.53
N ILE A 142 -5.44 -12.79 7.23
CA ILE A 142 -5.09 -11.55 6.53
C ILE A 142 -6.27 -10.58 6.65
N PRO A 143 -6.10 -9.38 7.25
CA PRO A 143 -7.18 -8.41 7.32
C PRO A 143 -7.41 -7.78 5.93
N LYS A 144 -8.61 -7.24 5.72
CA LYS A 144 -8.87 -6.33 4.60
C LYS A 144 -8.35 -4.93 4.93
N ARG A 145 -7.74 -4.26 3.96
CA ARG A 145 -7.29 -2.87 4.16
C ARG A 145 -8.49 -1.91 4.21
N MET A 146 -8.32 -0.84 4.97
CA MET A 146 -9.35 0.20 5.10
C MET A 146 -9.23 1.24 3.99
N LEU A 147 -10.34 1.93 3.71
CA LEU A 147 -10.37 3.03 2.75
C LEU A 147 -9.63 4.26 3.30
N PRO A 148 -9.16 5.16 2.42
CA PRO A 148 -8.55 6.41 2.83
C PRO A 148 -9.54 7.27 3.64
N PRO A 149 -9.02 8.14 4.53
CA PRO A 149 -9.84 9.17 5.17
C PRO A 149 -10.38 10.15 4.12
N GLU A 150 -11.49 10.82 4.44
CA GLU A 150 -12.22 11.73 3.54
C GLU A 150 -11.32 12.74 2.82
N ALA A 151 -10.35 13.33 3.53
CA ALA A 151 -9.41 14.30 2.97
C ALA A 151 -8.52 13.74 1.84
N LEU A 152 -8.27 12.42 1.83
CA LEU A 152 -7.44 11.75 0.82
C LEU A 152 -8.27 11.07 -0.27
N VAL A 153 -9.59 10.95 -0.10
CA VAL A 153 -10.47 10.33 -1.10
C VAL A 153 -10.32 11.00 -2.48
N PRO A 154 -10.37 12.36 -2.61
CA PRO A 154 -10.22 13.02 -3.90
C PRO A 154 -8.92 12.62 -4.62
N TYR A 155 -7.81 12.56 -3.88
CA TYR A 155 -6.51 12.19 -4.43
C TYR A 155 -6.51 10.79 -5.06
N TYR A 156 -7.08 9.80 -4.36
CA TYR A 156 -7.09 8.40 -4.82
C TYR A 156 -8.23 8.08 -5.80
N THR A 157 -9.21 8.96 -5.96
CA THR A 157 -10.25 8.87 -7.00
C THR A 157 -9.88 9.57 -8.30
N ASP A 158 -8.83 10.40 -8.28
CA ASP A 158 -8.38 11.14 -9.45
C ASP A 158 -7.44 10.30 -10.34
N ALA A 159 -7.80 10.20 -11.63
CA ALA A 159 -6.99 9.50 -12.63
C ALA A 159 -5.63 10.17 -12.88
N LYS A 160 -5.52 11.49 -12.66
CA LYS A 160 -4.26 12.24 -12.77
C LYS A 160 -3.19 11.73 -11.82
N ASN A 161 -3.58 11.34 -10.61
CA ASN A 161 -2.67 10.77 -9.61
C ASN A 161 -2.51 9.25 -9.76
N ARG A 162 -3.15 8.65 -10.78
CA ARG A 162 -3.25 7.20 -11.00
C ARG A 162 -3.83 6.46 -9.79
N GLY A 163 -4.84 7.07 -9.16
CA GLY A 163 -5.49 6.54 -7.97
C GLY A 163 -6.17 5.20 -8.20
N TYR A 164 -5.99 4.26 -7.27
CA TYR A 164 -6.60 2.93 -7.35
C TYR A 164 -8.14 2.90 -7.26
N LEU A 165 -8.77 3.99 -6.83
CA LEU A 165 -10.23 4.17 -6.80
C LEU A 165 -10.75 5.01 -7.98
N ALA A 166 -9.87 5.43 -8.88
CA ALA A 166 -10.24 6.21 -10.05
C ALA A 166 -10.93 5.34 -11.11
N ASP A 167 -11.79 5.98 -11.91
CA ASP A 167 -12.44 5.33 -13.05
C ASP A 167 -11.39 4.87 -14.09
N PRO A 168 -11.31 3.56 -14.38
CA PRO A 168 -10.39 3.01 -15.39
C PRO A 168 -10.48 3.68 -16.76
N ALA A 169 -11.67 4.17 -17.15
CA ALA A 169 -11.89 4.79 -18.46
C ALA A 169 -11.17 6.15 -18.62
N LYS A 170 -10.84 6.83 -17.51
CA LYS A 170 -10.20 8.15 -17.52
C LYS A 170 -8.66 8.10 -17.58
N PHE A 171 -8.06 6.94 -17.34
CA PHE A 171 -6.61 6.80 -17.38
C PHE A 171 -6.01 7.11 -18.76
N PRO A 172 -6.53 6.60 -19.90
CA PRO A 172 -5.95 6.88 -21.21
C PRO A 172 -5.86 8.38 -21.53
N GLU A 173 -6.90 9.14 -21.19
CA GLU A 173 -6.94 10.60 -21.36
C GLU A 173 -5.86 11.29 -20.50
N ALA A 174 -5.80 10.97 -19.20
CA ALA A 174 -4.80 11.53 -18.29
C ALA A 174 -3.34 11.19 -18.67
N ARG A 175 -3.13 10.03 -19.30
CA ARG A 175 -1.81 9.64 -19.84
C ARG A 175 -1.44 10.43 -21.08
N LEU A 176 -2.40 10.65 -21.97
CA LEU A 176 -2.22 11.41 -23.20
C LEU A 176 -2.00 12.91 -22.93
N GLU A 177 -2.72 13.49 -21.96
CA GLU A 177 -2.48 14.86 -21.48
C GLU A 177 -1.04 15.03 -20.98
N LEU A 178 -0.58 14.09 -20.16
CA LEU A 178 0.75 14.13 -19.55
C LEU A 178 1.85 13.94 -20.61
N ALA A 179 1.65 13.03 -21.56
CA ALA A 179 2.53 12.83 -22.72
C ALA A 179 2.65 14.10 -23.57
N LYS A 180 1.55 14.81 -23.83
CA LYS A 180 1.55 16.11 -24.52
C LYS A 180 2.30 17.18 -23.74
N LYS A 181 2.09 17.25 -22.41
CA LYS A 181 2.73 18.25 -21.53
C LYS A 181 4.25 18.11 -21.47
N TYR A 182 4.75 16.88 -21.36
CA TYR A 182 6.19 16.60 -21.22
C TYR A 182 6.88 16.20 -22.54
N GLY A 183 6.14 16.18 -23.65
CA GLY A 183 6.70 16.02 -25.00
C GLY A 183 7.27 14.63 -25.29
N TYR A 184 6.58 13.56 -24.87
CA TYR A 184 6.97 12.19 -25.23
C TYR A 184 5.84 11.42 -25.92
N ILE A 185 6.21 10.42 -26.71
CA ILE A 185 5.25 9.54 -27.37
C ILE A 185 4.84 8.47 -26.35
N LEU A 186 3.54 8.34 -26.09
CA LEU A 186 3.03 7.33 -25.17
C LEU A 186 3.18 5.93 -25.80
N PRO A 187 3.96 5.02 -25.20
CA PRO A 187 4.09 3.66 -25.70
C PRO A 187 2.80 2.87 -25.49
N ASP A 188 2.45 2.04 -26.47
CA ASP A 188 1.29 1.17 -26.42
C ASP A 188 1.61 -0.13 -25.66
N ILE A 189 1.20 -0.16 -24.39
CA ILE A 189 1.49 -1.30 -23.49
C ILE A 189 0.76 -2.57 -23.92
N THR A 190 -0.34 -2.47 -24.67
CA THR A 190 -1.15 -3.65 -25.06
C THR A 190 -0.40 -4.63 -25.96
N LYS A 191 0.61 -4.13 -26.67
CA LYS A 191 1.47 -4.92 -27.58
C LYS A 191 2.67 -5.54 -26.88
N ASP A 192 2.86 -5.25 -25.60
CA ASP A 192 3.99 -5.68 -24.83
C ASP A 192 3.82 -7.11 -24.31
N GLU A 193 4.88 -7.91 -24.33
CA GLU A 193 4.88 -9.26 -23.77
C GLU A 193 4.57 -9.25 -22.27
N LEU A 194 4.98 -8.20 -21.56
CA LEU A 194 4.75 -8.02 -20.13
C LEU A 194 3.40 -7.38 -19.79
N PHE A 195 2.50 -7.21 -20.78
CA PHE A 195 1.20 -6.55 -20.59
C PHE A 195 0.41 -7.14 -19.41
N LYS A 196 0.34 -8.47 -19.29
CA LYS A 196 -0.38 -9.14 -18.20
C LYS A 196 0.15 -8.74 -16.81
N MET A 197 1.46 -8.60 -16.67
CA MET A 197 2.08 -8.15 -15.42
C MET A 197 1.82 -6.66 -15.18
N LEU A 198 1.94 -5.83 -16.21
CA LEU A 198 1.71 -4.39 -16.14
C LEU A 198 0.24 -4.03 -15.84
N SER A 199 -0.71 -4.87 -16.27
CA SER A 199 -2.13 -4.73 -15.94
C SER A 199 -2.52 -5.28 -14.57
N THR A 200 -1.63 -6.00 -13.90
CA THR A 200 -1.93 -6.58 -12.59
C THR A 200 -2.06 -5.47 -11.56
N ARG A 201 -3.22 -5.43 -10.89
CA ARG A 201 -3.54 -4.50 -9.80
C ARG A 201 -4.17 -5.26 -8.64
N LYS A 202 -3.95 -4.77 -7.41
CA LYS A 202 -4.61 -5.30 -6.22
C LYS A 202 -6.05 -4.82 -6.17
N ASP A 203 -6.91 -5.65 -5.58
CA ASP A 203 -8.23 -5.19 -5.18
C ASP A 203 -8.12 -4.05 -4.13
N PRO A 204 -9.02 -3.05 -4.12
CA PRO A 204 -9.08 -2.01 -3.11
C PRO A 204 -9.06 -2.48 -1.65
N ARG A 205 -9.50 -3.71 -1.34
CA ARG A 205 -9.50 -4.29 0.01
C ARG A 205 -8.35 -5.26 0.28
N GLN A 206 -7.51 -5.54 -0.72
CA GLN A 206 -6.42 -6.51 -0.64
C GLN A 206 -5.09 -5.88 -0.22
N ILE A 207 -4.31 -6.59 0.62
CA ILE A 207 -3.00 -6.15 1.09
C ILE A 207 -1.87 -6.70 0.20
N PHE A 208 -1.85 -8.01 -0.02
CA PHE A 208 -0.78 -8.71 -0.75
C PHE A 208 -1.24 -9.11 -2.16
N PHE A 209 -0.34 -9.09 -3.13
CA PHE A 209 -0.60 -9.73 -4.42
C PHE A 209 -0.79 -11.25 -4.24
N GLY A 210 -1.85 -11.81 -4.83
CA GLY A 210 -2.13 -13.25 -4.84
C GLY A 210 -2.68 -13.85 -3.54
N LEU A 211 -2.79 -13.07 -2.44
CA LEU A 211 -3.41 -13.52 -1.19
C LEU A 211 -4.61 -12.64 -0.85
N ALA A 212 -5.78 -13.25 -0.73
CA ALA A 212 -7.03 -12.56 -0.40
C ALA A 212 -7.19 -12.36 1.11
N PRO A 213 -7.96 -11.34 1.54
CA PRO A 213 -8.32 -11.18 2.94
C PRO A 213 -9.11 -12.40 3.46
N GLY A 214 -8.95 -12.70 4.75
CA GLY A 214 -9.55 -13.86 5.42
C GLY A 214 -8.74 -15.15 5.33
N TRP A 215 -7.75 -15.23 4.44
CA TRP A 215 -6.88 -16.41 4.35
C TRP A 215 -5.89 -16.45 5.52
N VAL A 216 -5.57 -17.65 5.98
CA VAL A 216 -4.55 -17.89 7.01
C VAL A 216 -3.38 -18.64 6.37
N VAL A 217 -2.18 -18.07 6.46
CA VAL A 217 -0.95 -18.67 5.91
C VAL A 217 -0.28 -19.47 7.01
N ASN A 218 -0.17 -20.79 6.80
CA ASN A 218 0.61 -21.67 7.66
C ASN A 218 2.00 -21.85 7.05
N MET A 219 2.99 -21.23 7.68
CA MET A 219 4.39 -21.25 7.24
C MET A 219 5.08 -22.60 7.45
N ALA A 220 4.70 -23.36 8.48
CA ALA A 220 5.33 -24.64 8.80
C ALA A 220 4.98 -25.70 7.75
N ASP A 221 3.69 -25.82 7.42
CA ASP A 221 3.20 -26.81 6.45
C ASP A 221 3.18 -26.28 5.01
N LYS A 222 3.53 -25.01 4.79
CA LYS A 222 3.43 -24.31 3.50
C LYS A 222 2.03 -24.40 2.87
N LYS A 223 0.99 -24.29 3.72
CA LYS A 223 -0.42 -24.38 3.32
C LYS A 223 -1.15 -23.07 3.56
N ILE A 224 -2.17 -22.82 2.75
CA ILE A 224 -3.08 -21.68 2.90
C ILE A 224 -4.46 -22.23 3.28
N LEU A 225 -4.98 -21.79 4.41
CA LEU A 225 -6.33 -22.10 4.86
C LEU A 225 -7.27 -21.00 4.38
N LYS A 226 -8.35 -21.38 3.71
CA LYS A 226 -9.38 -20.46 3.20
C LYS A 226 -10.65 -20.60 4.05
N PRO A 227 -11.33 -19.49 4.39
CA PRO A 227 -12.59 -19.56 5.11
C PRO A 227 -13.66 -20.22 4.23
N THR A 228 -14.48 -21.08 4.83
CA THR A 228 -15.60 -21.76 4.15
C THR A 228 -16.96 -21.27 4.60
N ASP A 229 -17.05 -20.69 5.81
CA ASP A 229 -18.30 -20.13 6.34
C ASP A 229 -18.76 -18.94 5.48
N GLU A 230 -20.02 -18.99 5.04
CA GLU A 230 -20.63 -17.95 4.21
C GLU A 230 -20.61 -16.57 4.87
N ASN A 231 -20.76 -16.51 6.19
CA ASN A 231 -20.73 -15.24 6.93
C ASN A 231 -19.35 -14.60 6.88
N LEU A 232 -18.30 -15.41 7.03
CA LEU A 232 -16.91 -14.95 6.93
C LEU A 232 -16.56 -14.54 5.50
N LEU A 233 -17.00 -15.33 4.52
CA LEU A 233 -16.80 -14.99 3.11
C LEU A 233 -17.42 -13.64 2.76
N LYS A 234 -18.69 -13.42 3.15
CA LYS A 234 -19.36 -12.12 2.99
C LYS A 234 -18.63 -11.00 3.71
N TYR A 235 -18.16 -11.23 4.94
CA TYR A 235 -17.41 -10.23 5.71
C TYR A 235 -16.11 -9.80 5.03
N TYR A 236 -15.33 -10.74 4.51
CA TYR A 236 -14.03 -10.46 3.88
C TYR A 236 -14.14 -9.98 2.42
N SER A 237 -15.24 -10.28 1.73
CA SER A 237 -15.50 -9.80 0.36
C SER A 237 -16.15 -8.42 0.29
N SER A 238 -16.62 -7.88 1.42
CA SER A 238 -17.28 -6.56 1.51
C SER A 238 -16.29 -5.41 1.76
#